data_AF-A0A520J6N9-F1
#
_entry.id   AF-A0A520J6N9-F1
#
_cell.length_a   1.000
_cell.length_b   1.000
_cell.length_c   1.000
_cell.angle_alpha   90.00
_cell.angle_beta   90.00
_cell.angle_gamma   90.00
#
_symmetry.space_group_name_H-M   'P 1'
#
loop_
_entity.id
_entity.type
_entity.pdbx_description
1 polymer ?
#
loop_
_entity_poly.entity_id
_entity_poly.type
_entity_poly.pdbx_seq_one_letter_code
_entity_poly.pdbx_strand_id
1 'polypeptide(L)'
;MERLLYLSGRVANASINLSQTNMKRRILLQYCLVVLLLPVLFGACKKKHDDQPNPQSETDVYAVGRDSYIATYWKNGAVVTLGKGSGSSDAKGIAMLGSDVYVVGFEINANGKYVAKYWKNGVSTDLSDGTSDAIANDIVINGNDIYIVGQQSVSSTGKWSARYWKNGSPVSLSDGSVNTIANSIAIAGNDIYVIGQRSPDGITPLTCYWKNGQLNNLSDQSTYAADQAIAVAGNDVYTVWSASYNSSGKAQTRYAKNFGTPVLIADGTQDSRGIAVAVSGADVYIAGTGPAADGKALAAKYWKNGNVVTLTSSSESAEALSIAVSGNDVYVAGYLASGSSPAKATYWKNGTAVPLTNGKNDALVRKILVVKK
;
A
#
# COMPACT_ATOMS: atom_id res chain seq x y z
N MET A 1 19.97 -19.75 79.74
CA MET A 1 18.55 -20.17 79.68
C MET A 1 18.45 -21.28 78.66
N GLU A 2 18.06 -22.46 79.16
CA GLU A 2 17.44 -23.64 78.51
C GLU A 2 17.80 -24.03 77.06
N ARG A 3 17.95 -25.29 76.66
CA ARG A 3 18.15 -26.66 77.17
C ARG A 3 18.27 -27.47 75.83
N LEU A 4 19.35 -28.24 75.56
CA LEU A 4 19.46 -29.70 75.77
C LEU A 4 18.34 -30.49 75.01
N LEU A 5 18.53 -31.55 74.20
CA LEU A 5 19.57 -32.58 74.01
C LEU A 5 19.29 -33.42 72.73
N TYR A 6 20.38 -33.97 72.16
CA TYR A 6 20.63 -35.35 71.67
C TYR A 6 19.93 -35.90 70.42
N LEU A 7 20.65 -36.35 69.37
CA LEU A 7 21.62 -37.48 69.21
C LEU A 7 20.98 -38.88 69.18
N SER A 8 21.04 -39.53 68.01
CA SER A 8 21.53 -40.91 67.77
C SER A 8 21.28 -41.24 66.28
N GLY A 9 22.07 -41.97 65.50
CA GLY A 9 23.39 -42.61 65.56
C GLY A 9 23.67 -43.08 64.12
N ARG A 10 24.83 -42.77 63.50
CA ARG A 10 25.97 -43.68 63.26
C ARG A 10 25.61 -45.18 63.11
N VAL A 11 26.16 -46.01 62.24
CA VAL A 11 27.27 -46.04 61.26
C VAL A 11 27.18 -47.45 60.63
N ALA A 12 27.56 -47.66 59.36
CA ALA A 12 28.42 -48.79 58.97
C ALA A 12 28.75 -48.78 57.46
N ASN A 13 30.05 -48.78 57.20
CA ASN A 13 30.71 -49.07 55.93
C ASN A 13 30.51 -50.54 55.54
N ALA A 14 30.63 -50.87 54.25
CA ALA A 14 31.68 -51.78 53.77
C ALA A 14 31.59 -52.03 52.25
N SER A 15 32.78 -52.27 51.73
CA SER A 15 33.30 -52.33 50.38
C SER A 15 33.37 -53.75 49.78
N ILE A 16 33.30 -53.81 48.44
CA ILE A 16 34.06 -54.69 47.49
C ILE A 16 33.90 -56.23 47.59
N ASN A 17 33.46 -56.89 46.50
CA ASN A 17 34.29 -57.83 45.69
C ASN A 17 33.54 -58.53 44.54
N LEU A 18 34.24 -58.65 43.40
CA LEU A 18 33.99 -59.60 42.30
C LEU A 18 34.62 -60.97 42.63
N SER A 19 34.04 -62.09 42.16
CA SER A 19 34.72 -63.20 41.45
C SER A 19 33.68 -64.24 40.97
N GLN A 20 33.58 -64.53 39.67
CA GLN A 20 34.22 -65.62 38.88
C GLN A 20 33.42 -66.93 38.80
N THR A 21 33.13 -67.35 37.55
CA THR A 21 33.17 -68.72 36.95
C THR A 21 32.44 -68.62 35.59
N ASN A 22 32.82 -69.18 34.44
CA ASN A 22 33.93 -70.07 34.06
C ASN A 22 34.30 -69.91 32.57
N MET A 23 35.58 -70.17 32.36
CA MET A 23 36.43 -70.20 31.17
C MET A 23 35.98 -71.14 30.02
N LYS A 24 36.12 -70.71 28.75
CA LYS A 24 36.68 -71.54 27.66
C LYS A 24 37.49 -70.68 26.67
N ARG A 25 38.81 -70.92 26.68
CA ARG A 25 39.82 -70.42 25.73
C ARG A 25 39.65 -71.06 24.35
N ARG A 26 39.82 -70.28 23.27
CA ARG A 26 40.59 -70.69 22.07
C ARG A 26 41.32 -69.48 21.47
N ILE A 27 42.51 -69.77 20.98
CA ILE A 27 43.64 -68.92 20.64
C ILE A 27 43.68 -68.74 19.11
N LEU A 28 43.96 -67.54 18.59
CA LEU A 28 45.12 -67.27 17.71
C LEU A 28 45.20 -65.78 17.32
N LEU A 29 46.32 -65.15 17.66
CA LEU A 29 46.78 -63.84 17.22
C LEU A 29 47.36 -63.97 15.80
N GLN A 30 47.01 -63.06 14.89
CA GLN A 30 47.94 -62.66 13.82
C GLN A 30 47.64 -61.22 13.38
N TYR A 31 48.53 -60.31 13.77
CA TYR A 31 48.56 -58.92 13.31
C TYR A 31 49.39 -58.84 12.03
N CYS A 32 48.78 -58.42 10.93
CA CYS A 32 49.49 -57.72 9.85
C CYS A 32 48.81 -56.37 9.66
N LEU A 33 49.52 -55.33 10.08
CA LEU A 33 49.17 -53.93 9.91
C LEU A 33 49.25 -53.59 8.41
N VAL A 34 48.11 -53.39 7.75
CA VAL A 34 48.05 -52.81 6.41
C VAL A 34 47.24 -51.52 6.50
N VAL A 35 47.96 -50.40 6.51
CA VAL A 35 47.39 -49.08 6.28
C VAL A 35 47.06 -48.98 4.80
N LEU A 36 45.77 -49.01 4.46
CA LEU A 36 45.27 -48.72 3.12
C LEU A 36 44.38 -47.49 3.19
N LEU A 37 44.87 -46.43 2.54
CA LEU A 37 44.22 -45.15 2.32
C LEU A 37 42.81 -45.32 1.78
N LEU A 38 41.80 -44.87 2.54
CA LEU A 38 40.46 -44.59 2.03
C LEU A 38 40.52 -43.33 1.15
N PRO A 39 40.16 -43.39 -0.14
CA PRO A 39 39.93 -42.16 -0.90
C PRO A 39 38.68 -41.49 -0.35
N VAL A 40 38.88 -40.32 0.28
CA VAL A 40 37.80 -39.36 0.56
C VAL A 40 37.23 -38.93 -0.79
N LEU A 41 36.12 -39.54 -1.20
CA LEU A 41 35.31 -39.03 -2.29
C LEU A 41 34.67 -37.71 -1.82
N PHE A 42 35.35 -36.60 -2.11
CA PHE A 42 34.70 -35.30 -2.21
C PHE A 42 33.69 -35.36 -3.35
N GLY A 43 32.48 -35.80 -3.04
CA GLY A 43 31.29 -35.48 -3.82
C GLY A 43 31.05 -33.99 -3.72
N ALA A 44 31.75 -33.21 -4.54
CA ALA A 44 31.39 -31.84 -4.82
C ALA A 44 29.95 -31.84 -5.36
N CYS A 45 28.99 -31.37 -4.55
CA CYS A 45 27.68 -30.98 -5.04
C CYS A 45 27.89 -29.86 -6.07
N LYS A 46 28.08 -30.22 -7.34
CA LYS A 46 27.74 -29.34 -8.44
C LYS A 46 26.27 -29.03 -8.25
N LYS A 47 25.94 -27.78 -7.90
CA LYS A 47 24.59 -27.24 -7.99
C LYS A 47 24.05 -27.68 -9.36
N LYS A 48 23.06 -28.56 -9.36
CA LYS A 48 22.21 -28.71 -10.54
C LYS A 48 21.55 -27.34 -10.70
N HIS A 49 21.76 -26.75 -11.87
CA HIS A 49 20.96 -25.63 -12.30
C HIS A 49 19.54 -26.19 -12.39
N ASP A 50 18.68 -25.82 -11.44
CA ASP A 50 17.25 -26.09 -11.54
C ASP A 50 16.74 -25.24 -12.71
N ASP A 51 16.78 -25.79 -13.92
CA ASP A 51 16.03 -25.31 -15.08
C ASP A 51 14.54 -25.68 -14.91
N GLN A 52 13.99 -25.44 -13.73
CA GLN A 52 12.55 -25.25 -13.62
C GLN A 52 12.27 -23.87 -14.23
N PRO A 53 11.42 -23.75 -15.26
CA PRO A 53 10.98 -22.44 -15.69
C PRO A 53 10.38 -21.76 -14.46
N ASN A 54 11.02 -20.69 -14.00
CA ASN A 54 10.48 -19.84 -12.95
C ASN A 54 9.03 -19.55 -13.32
N PRO A 55 8.02 -19.97 -12.54
CA PRO A 55 6.63 -19.80 -12.94
C PRO A 55 6.42 -18.33 -13.23
N GLN A 56 6.27 -18.02 -14.52
CA GLN A 56 6.20 -16.66 -14.98
C GLN A 56 4.93 -16.09 -14.35
N SER A 57 5.08 -15.03 -13.55
CA SER A 57 3.95 -14.42 -12.82
C SER A 57 2.74 -14.29 -13.75
N GLU A 58 1.60 -14.89 -13.37
CA GLU A 58 0.35 -14.83 -14.13
C GLU A 58 -0.24 -13.42 -14.20
N THR A 59 0.30 -12.49 -13.40
CA THR A 59 -0.07 -11.09 -13.38
C THR A 59 1.12 -10.19 -13.64
N ASP A 60 0.85 -9.07 -14.30
CA ASP A 60 1.73 -7.90 -14.32
C ASP A 60 1.25 -6.92 -13.23
N VAL A 61 2.20 -6.45 -12.41
CA VAL A 61 1.98 -5.45 -11.36
C VAL A 61 2.53 -4.12 -11.83
N TYR A 62 1.65 -3.13 -11.92
CA TYR A 62 1.98 -1.76 -12.23
C TYR A 62 1.81 -0.90 -10.97
N ALA A 63 2.79 -0.06 -10.68
CA ALA A 63 2.73 0.89 -9.58
C ALA A 63 3.12 2.27 -10.09
N VAL A 64 2.49 3.33 -9.60
CA VAL A 64 2.84 4.71 -9.90
C VAL A 64 3.00 5.51 -8.63
N GLY A 65 3.93 6.46 -8.63
CA GLY A 65 4.24 7.30 -7.49
C GLY A 65 5.43 8.19 -7.79
N ARG A 66 6.40 8.20 -6.87
CA ARG A 66 7.63 8.98 -7.04
C ARG A 66 8.85 8.28 -6.44
N ASP A 67 10.00 8.52 -7.04
CA ASP A 67 11.32 8.18 -6.51
C ASP A 67 12.20 9.44 -6.53
N SER A 68 12.77 9.82 -5.40
CA SER A 68 13.54 11.06 -5.25
C SER A 68 12.79 12.29 -5.75
N TYR A 69 11.49 12.38 -5.44
CA TYR A 69 10.60 13.46 -5.89
C TYR A 69 10.42 13.57 -7.42
N ILE A 70 10.69 12.50 -8.16
CA ILE A 70 10.43 12.41 -9.60
C ILE A 70 9.31 11.39 -9.82
N ALA A 71 8.29 11.79 -10.59
CA ALA A 71 7.20 10.91 -11.01
C ALA A 71 7.76 9.67 -11.69
N THR A 72 7.35 8.50 -11.23
CA THR A 72 7.89 7.20 -11.65
C THR A 72 6.77 6.18 -11.72
N TYR A 73 6.85 5.28 -12.71
CA TYR A 73 6.09 4.04 -12.68
C TYR A 73 7.02 2.82 -12.61
N TRP A 74 6.54 1.75 -12.00
CA TRP A 74 7.20 0.46 -11.97
C TRP A 74 6.31 -0.59 -12.63
N LYS A 75 6.87 -1.40 -13.52
CA LYS A 75 6.24 -2.62 -14.05
C LYS A 75 7.02 -3.82 -13.55
N ASN A 76 6.44 -4.63 -12.67
CA ASN A 76 7.11 -5.79 -12.07
C ASN A 76 8.48 -5.44 -11.45
N GLY A 77 8.59 -4.25 -10.84
CA GLY A 77 9.85 -3.73 -10.29
C GLY A 77 10.76 -3.01 -11.29
N ALA A 78 10.55 -3.17 -12.60
CA ALA A 78 11.29 -2.42 -13.61
C ALA A 78 10.85 -0.96 -13.62
N VAL A 79 11.80 -0.04 -13.47
CA VAL A 79 11.58 1.40 -13.29
C VAL A 79 11.40 2.10 -14.63
N VAL A 80 10.44 3.02 -14.72
CA VAL A 80 10.33 4.00 -15.79
C VAL A 80 10.06 5.38 -15.20
N THR A 81 11.04 6.26 -15.42
CA THR A 81 10.98 7.66 -14.99
C THR A 81 10.08 8.47 -15.94
N LEU A 82 9.12 9.20 -15.36
CA LEU A 82 8.12 9.99 -16.08
C LEU A 82 8.41 11.49 -16.04
N GLY A 83 8.80 12.00 -14.87
CA GLY A 83 9.18 13.40 -14.68
C GLY A 83 10.48 13.70 -15.40
N LYS A 84 10.51 14.76 -16.21
CA LYS A 84 11.70 15.21 -16.96
C LYS A 84 12.01 16.68 -16.75
N GLY A 85 11.10 17.41 -16.10
CA GLY A 85 11.31 18.81 -15.76
C GLY A 85 12.36 19.00 -14.67
N SER A 86 12.70 20.27 -14.42
CA SER A 86 13.67 20.69 -13.40
C SER A 86 13.09 20.71 -11.97
N GLY A 87 11.77 20.51 -11.82
CA GLY A 87 11.07 20.53 -10.54
C GLY A 87 10.58 19.16 -10.09
N SER A 88 10.07 19.11 -8.85
CA SER A 88 9.44 17.92 -8.29
C SER A 88 8.23 17.48 -9.10
N SER A 89 8.00 16.17 -9.20
CA SER A 89 6.83 15.56 -9.83
C SER A 89 6.31 14.36 -9.04
N ASP A 90 5.04 14.05 -9.22
CA ASP A 90 4.37 12.93 -8.55
C ASP A 90 3.34 12.30 -9.49
N ALA A 91 3.40 10.99 -9.70
CA ALA A 91 2.40 10.24 -10.45
C ALA A 91 1.34 9.69 -9.49
N LYS A 92 0.09 10.10 -9.67
CA LYS A 92 -1.03 9.88 -8.73
C LYS A 92 -1.97 8.76 -9.14
N GLY A 93 -2.23 8.59 -10.43
CA GLY A 93 -3.20 7.63 -10.96
C GLY A 93 -2.66 6.87 -12.18
N ILE A 94 -3.18 5.67 -12.40
CA ILE A 94 -2.83 4.81 -13.53
C ILE A 94 -4.05 4.09 -14.08
N ALA A 95 -4.15 3.99 -15.40
CA ALA A 95 -5.10 3.16 -16.12
C ALA A 95 -4.43 2.53 -17.35
N MET A 96 -5.06 1.51 -17.93
CA MET A 96 -4.58 0.87 -19.15
C MET A 96 -5.69 0.70 -20.17
N LEU A 97 -5.32 0.79 -21.45
CA LEU A 97 -6.17 0.46 -22.59
C LEU A 97 -5.36 -0.41 -23.55
N GLY A 98 -5.68 -1.71 -23.60
CA GLY A 98 -4.84 -2.68 -24.30
C GLY A 98 -3.42 -2.72 -23.71
N SER A 99 -2.40 -2.49 -24.53
CA SER A 99 -1.00 -2.41 -24.11
C SER A 99 -0.56 -1.02 -23.64
N ASP A 100 -1.38 0.01 -23.86
CA ASP A 100 -1.02 1.38 -23.54
C ASP A 100 -1.23 1.66 -22.04
N VAL A 101 -0.21 2.26 -21.43
CA VAL A 101 -0.20 2.67 -20.01
C VAL A 101 -0.42 4.18 -19.93
N TYR A 102 -1.44 4.57 -19.17
CA TYR A 102 -1.89 5.93 -18.97
C TYR A 102 -1.61 6.30 -17.51
N VAL A 103 -0.78 7.31 -17.28
CA VAL A 103 -0.44 7.80 -15.93
C VAL A 103 -0.83 9.26 -15.82
N VAL A 104 -1.30 9.70 -14.66
CA VAL A 104 -1.65 11.09 -14.39
C VAL A 104 -1.02 11.59 -13.10
N GLY A 105 -0.85 12.90 -12.98
CA GLY A 105 -0.14 13.50 -11.85
C GLY A 105 0.17 14.97 -12.11
N PHE A 106 1.32 15.41 -11.60
CA PHE A 106 1.82 16.77 -11.84
C PHE A 106 3.34 16.83 -11.93
N GLU A 107 3.84 17.95 -12.45
CA GLU A 107 5.25 18.36 -12.36
C GLU A 107 5.31 19.87 -12.08
N ILE A 108 6.28 20.31 -11.28
CA ILE A 108 6.50 21.73 -10.99
C ILE A 108 7.34 22.35 -12.12
N ASN A 109 6.82 23.42 -12.75
CA ASN A 109 7.53 24.14 -13.81
C ASN A 109 8.56 25.15 -13.26
N ALA A 110 9.29 25.81 -14.16
CA ALA A 110 10.33 26.78 -13.80
C ALA A 110 9.81 27.99 -12.99
N ASN A 111 8.52 28.31 -13.08
CA ASN A 111 7.86 29.38 -12.31
C ASN A 111 7.35 28.90 -10.95
N GLY A 112 7.66 27.66 -10.55
CA GLY A 112 7.19 27.07 -9.31
C GLY A 112 5.70 26.67 -9.32
N LYS A 113 5.07 26.59 -10.50
CA LYS A 113 3.66 26.19 -10.64
C LYS A 113 3.50 24.70 -10.84
N TYR A 114 2.50 24.12 -10.18
CA TYR A 114 2.10 22.74 -10.42
C TYR A 114 1.40 22.66 -11.78
N VAL A 115 1.95 21.89 -12.70
CA VAL A 115 1.33 21.60 -14.01
C VAL A 115 0.70 20.22 -13.94
N ALA A 116 -0.61 20.13 -14.13
CA ALA A 116 -1.28 18.85 -14.23
C ALA A 116 -0.80 18.15 -15.50
N LYS A 117 -0.38 16.89 -15.40
CA LYS A 117 0.20 16.13 -16.51
C LYS A 117 -0.49 14.78 -16.69
N TYR A 118 -0.44 14.34 -17.94
CA TYR A 118 -0.82 13.02 -18.40
C TYR A 118 0.37 12.40 -19.13
N TRP A 119 0.68 11.14 -18.88
CA TRP A 119 1.71 10.39 -19.59
C TRP A 119 1.12 9.17 -20.28
N LYS A 120 1.39 9.03 -21.58
CA LYS A 120 1.11 7.82 -22.37
C LYS A 120 2.42 7.09 -22.65
N ASN A 121 2.59 5.87 -22.13
CA ASN A 121 3.80 5.07 -22.34
C ASN A 121 5.10 5.86 -22.07
N GLY A 122 5.10 6.70 -21.03
CA GLY A 122 6.25 7.53 -20.66
C GLY A 122 6.38 8.88 -21.39
N VAL A 123 5.51 9.17 -22.36
CA VAL A 123 5.46 10.45 -23.09
C VAL A 123 4.46 11.39 -22.42
N SER A 124 4.92 12.57 -21.97
CA SER A 124 4.10 13.54 -21.24
C SER A 124 3.28 14.45 -22.15
N THR A 125 2.11 14.88 -21.67
CA THR A 125 1.27 15.95 -22.22
C THR A 125 0.72 16.78 -21.06
N ASP A 126 0.66 18.09 -21.24
CA ASP A 126 0.18 19.02 -20.22
C ASP A 126 -1.34 19.12 -20.28
N LEU A 127 -1.98 19.01 -19.11
CA LEU A 127 -3.43 19.18 -18.92
C LEU A 127 -3.80 20.61 -18.49
N SER A 128 -2.79 21.41 -18.11
CA SER A 128 -2.93 22.82 -17.76
C SER A 128 -1.82 23.66 -18.42
N ASP A 129 -2.07 24.96 -18.58
CA ASP A 129 -1.13 25.90 -19.23
C ASP A 129 0.07 26.30 -18.36
N GLY A 130 0.11 25.85 -17.10
CA GLY A 130 1.17 26.16 -16.14
C GLY A 130 1.20 27.59 -15.61
N THR A 131 0.13 28.38 -15.81
CA THR A 131 0.01 29.74 -15.28
C THR A 131 -0.52 29.77 -13.84
N SER A 132 -1.33 28.77 -13.46
CA SER A 132 -1.80 28.53 -12.10
C SER A 132 -1.61 27.07 -11.70
N ASP A 133 -1.62 26.81 -10.39
CA ASP A 133 -1.38 25.46 -9.87
C ASP A 133 -2.53 24.53 -10.28
N ALA A 134 -2.18 23.37 -10.83
CA ALA A 134 -3.12 22.32 -11.23
C ALA A 134 -2.53 20.94 -10.91
N ILE A 135 -3.40 20.03 -10.50
CA ILE A 135 -3.04 18.65 -10.13
C ILE A 135 -4.07 17.71 -10.74
N ALA A 136 -3.60 16.60 -11.33
CA ALA A 136 -4.43 15.45 -11.67
C ALA A 136 -4.21 14.33 -10.64
N ASN A 137 -5.29 13.78 -10.08
CA ASN A 137 -5.26 12.82 -8.98
C ASN A 137 -5.58 11.39 -9.40
N ASP A 138 -6.55 11.18 -10.30
CA ASP A 138 -7.00 9.84 -10.68
C ASP A 138 -7.48 9.81 -12.14
N ILE A 139 -7.52 8.62 -12.71
CA ILE A 139 -7.84 8.39 -14.13
C ILE A 139 -8.70 7.14 -14.29
N VAL A 140 -9.70 7.22 -15.16
CA VAL A 140 -10.48 6.06 -15.63
C VAL A 140 -10.66 6.16 -17.14
N ILE A 141 -10.71 5.01 -17.81
CA ILE A 141 -10.92 4.90 -19.25
C ILE A 141 -12.23 4.13 -19.48
N ASN A 142 -13.10 4.67 -20.32
CA ASN A 142 -14.34 4.02 -20.75
C ASN A 142 -14.43 4.00 -22.28
N GLY A 143 -14.28 2.82 -22.88
CA GLY A 143 -14.10 2.69 -24.32
C GLY A 143 -12.88 3.49 -24.79
N ASN A 144 -13.12 4.50 -25.63
CA ASN A 144 -12.07 5.39 -26.14
C ASN A 144 -11.93 6.70 -25.35
N ASP A 145 -12.83 6.95 -24.40
CA ASP A 145 -12.84 8.19 -23.62
C ASP A 145 -11.99 8.03 -22.36
N ILE A 146 -11.08 9.00 -22.15
CA ILE A 146 -10.22 9.10 -20.98
C ILE A 146 -10.74 10.22 -20.09
N TYR A 147 -11.01 9.88 -18.84
CA TYR A 147 -11.47 10.82 -17.82
C TYR A 147 -10.43 10.93 -16.72
N ILE A 148 -9.96 12.15 -16.49
CA ILE A 148 -8.95 12.47 -15.47
C ILE A 148 -9.59 13.45 -14.50
N VAL A 149 -9.43 13.27 -13.19
CA VAL A 149 -9.96 14.20 -12.18
C VAL A 149 -8.87 14.87 -11.38
N GLY A 150 -9.17 16.05 -10.87
CA GLY A 150 -8.26 16.81 -10.02
C GLY A 150 -8.76 18.21 -9.75
N GLN A 151 -7.84 19.16 -9.62
CA GLN A 151 -8.17 20.54 -9.29
C GLN A 151 -7.20 21.51 -9.94
N GLN A 152 -7.65 22.75 -10.14
CA GLN A 152 -6.79 23.87 -10.53
C GLN A 152 -7.19 25.11 -9.75
N SER A 153 -6.20 25.93 -9.39
CA SER A 153 -6.40 27.20 -8.73
C SER A 153 -7.03 28.22 -9.67
N VAL A 154 -8.06 28.90 -9.19
CA VAL A 154 -8.79 29.95 -9.91
C VAL A 154 -8.17 31.30 -9.55
N SER A 155 -7.51 31.95 -10.51
CA SER A 155 -6.72 33.17 -10.24
C SER A 155 -7.51 34.32 -9.63
N SER A 156 -8.82 34.45 -9.92
CA SER A 156 -9.65 35.53 -9.38
C SER A 156 -10.01 35.36 -7.91
N THR A 157 -10.03 34.13 -7.40
CA THR A 157 -10.43 33.83 -6.00
C THR A 157 -9.29 33.25 -5.17
N GLY A 158 -8.23 32.74 -5.81
CA GLY A 158 -7.16 31.97 -5.18
C GLY A 158 -7.61 30.59 -4.67
N LYS A 159 -8.84 30.16 -4.98
CA LYS A 159 -9.42 28.90 -4.50
C LYS A 159 -9.16 27.76 -5.47
N TRP A 160 -9.07 26.55 -4.94
CA TRP A 160 -9.08 25.32 -5.74
C TRP A 160 -10.47 25.06 -6.32
N SER A 161 -10.53 24.83 -7.62
CA SER A 161 -11.73 24.36 -8.32
C SER A 161 -11.53 22.93 -8.80
N ALA A 162 -12.33 22.01 -8.26
CA ALA A 162 -12.43 20.64 -8.73
C ALA A 162 -12.87 20.62 -10.19
N ARG A 163 -12.27 19.72 -10.97
CA ARG A 163 -12.54 19.55 -12.40
C ARG A 163 -12.26 18.14 -12.85
N TYR A 164 -12.71 17.83 -14.06
CA TYR A 164 -12.24 16.69 -14.81
C TYR A 164 -11.76 17.11 -16.20
N TRP A 165 -10.88 16.31 -16.80
CA TRP A 165 -10.49 16.43 -18.20
C TRP A 165 -11.04 15.22 -18.94
N LYS A 166 -11.84 15.46 -19.98
CA LYS A 166 -12.27 14.42 -20.92
C LYS A 166 -11.43 14.54 -22.18
N ASN A 167 -10.61 13.53 -22.47
CA ASN A 167 -9.69 13.54 -23.63
C ASN A 167 -8.84 14.83 -23.70
N GLY A 168 -8.33 15.28 -22.55
CA GLY A 168 -7.54 16.51 -22.42
C GLY A 168 -8.34 17.81 -22.31
N SER A 169 -9.65 17.79 -22.60
CA SER A 169 -10.50 19.00 -22.51
C SER A 169 -11.03 19.18 -21.07
N PRO A 170 -10.74 20.32 -20.40
CA PRO A 170 -11.16 20.55 -19.02
C PRO A 170 -12.66 20.87 -18.90
N VAL A 171 -13.28 20.40 -17.83
CA VAL A 171 -14.65 20.70 -17.40
C VAL A 171 -14.68 20.94 -15.90
N SER A 172 -15.17 22.11 -15.49
CA SER A 172 -15.28 22.47 -14.07
C SER A 172 -16.41 21.70 -13.38
N LEU A 173 -16.14 21.23 -12.16
CA LEU A 173 -17.13 20.60 -11.26
C LEU A 173 -17.64 21.56 -10.19
N SER A 174 -17.10 22.78 -10.13
CA SER A 174 -17.53 23.82 -9.20
C SER A 174 -17.62 25.18 -9.88
N ASP A 175 -18.38 26.08 -9.26
CA ASP A 175 -18.52 27.48 -9.65
C ASP A 175 -17.38 28.38 -9.13
N GLY A 176 -16.41 27.81 -8.42
CA GLY A 176 -15.28 28.53 -7.83
C GLY A 176 -15.62 29.36 -6.58
N SER A 177 -16.85 29.27 -6.06
CA SER A 177 -17.28 30.01 -4.85
C SER A 177 -16.58 29.54 -3.57
N VAL A 178 -16.16 28.27 -3.53
CA VAL A 178 -15.50 27.64 -2.38
C VAL A 178 -14.38 26.70 -2.86
N ASN A 179 -13.46 26.34 -1.96
CA ASN A 179 -12.44 25.36 -2.26
C ASN A 179 -13.08 23.99 -2.53
N THR A 180 -12.71 23.37 -3.64
CA THR A 180 -13.18 22.05 -4.05
C THR A 180 -12.03 21.23 -4.61
N ILE A 181 -11.97 19.96 -4.23
CA ILE A 181 -10.94 19.01 -4.63
C ILE A 181 -11.63 17.75 -5.13
N ALA A 182 -11.19 17.20 -6.27
CA ALA A 182 -11.64 15.91 -6.78
C ALA A 182 -10.53 14.88 -6.63
N ASN A 183 -10.74 13.84 -5.82
CA ASN A 183 -9.70 12.90 -5.41
C ASN A 183 -9.69 11.61 -6.21
N SER A 184 -10.86 11.05 -6.52
CA SER A 184 -10.96 9.76 -7.23
C SER A 184 -12.19 9.73 -8.13
N ILE A 185 -12.12 8.94 -9.20
CA ILE A 185 -13.15 8.81 -10.23
C ILE A 185 -13.49 7.35 -10.51
N ALA A 186 -14.77 7.06 -10.71
CA ALA A 186 -15.23 5.77 -11.21
C ALA A 186 -16.41 5.94 -12.17
N ILE A 187 -16.62 4.94 -13.03
CA ILE A 187 -17.73 4.90 -13.99
C ILE A 187 -18.54 3.63 -13.70
N ALA A 188 -19.83 3.79 -13.41
CA ALA A 188 -20.77 2.69 -13.18
C ALA A 188 -21.90 2.78 -14.21
N GLY A 189 -21.98 1.81 -15.11
CA GLY A 189 -22.85 1.91 -16.29
C GLY A 189 -22.52 3.15 -17.11
N ASN A 190 -23.49 4.07 -17.25
CA ASN A 190 -23.34 5.33 -17.98
C ASN A 190 -23.00 6.52 -17.09
N ASP A 191 -22.97 6.33 -15.77
CA ASP A 191 -22.80 7.40 -14.81
C ASP A 191 -21.34 7.55 -14.39
N ILE A 192 -20.85 8.79 -14.42
CA ILE A 192 -19.53 9.19 -13.95
C ILE A 192 -19.66 9.71 -12.53
N TYR A 193 -18.88 9.13 -11.62
CA TYR A 193 -18.82 9.51 -10.23
C TYR A 193 -17.43 10.03 -9.88
N VAL A 194 -17.39 11.22 -9.29
CA VAL A 194 -16.15 11.83 -8.78
C VAL A 194 -16.34 12.07 -7.29
N ILE A 195 -15.47 11.53 -6.44
CA ILE A 195 -15.51 11.80 -5.00
C ILE A 195 -14.41 12.77 -4.60
N GLY A 196 -14.68 13.60 -3.60
CA GLY A 196 -13.69 14.50 -3.05
C GLY A 196 -14.24 15.35 -1.90
N GLN A 197 -13.79 16.59 -1.86
CA GLN A 197 -14.04 17.49 -0.74
C GLN A 197 -14.51 18.87 -1.21
N ARG A 198 -15.40 19.46 -0.42
CA ARG A 198 -15.82 20.86 -0.54
C ARG A 198 -15.58 21.58 0.78
N SER A 199 -14.94 22.73 0.74
CA SER A 199 -14.53 23.49 1.92
C SER A 199 -15.05 24.93 1.83
N PRO A 200 -16.29 25.19 2.28
CA PRO A 200 -16.81 26.54 2.47
C PRO A 200 -15.96 27.34 3.46
N ASP A 201 -15.87 28.65 3.25
CA ASP A 201 -15.05 29.51 4.09
C ASP A 201 -15.60 29.56 5.52
N GLY A 202 -14.74 29.38 6.52
CA GLY A 202 -15.10 29.49 7.94
C GLY A 202 -15.91 28.32 8.51
N ILE A 203 -16.13 27.24 7.75
CA ILE A 203 -16.91 26.08 8.19
C ILE A 203 -16.14 24.77 7.90
N THR A 204 -16.45 23.71 8.65
CA THR A 204 -15.88 22.37 8.48
C THR A 204 -16.09 21.85 7.06
N PRO A 205 -15.04 21.36 6.40
CA PRO A 205 -15.17 20.75 5.08
C PRO A 205 -16.02 19.48 5.04
N LEU A 206 -16.59 19.25 3.86
CA LEU A 206 -17.49 18.15 3.53
C LEU A 206 -16.83 17.13 2.63
N THR A 207 -17.09 15.85 2.88
CA THR A 207 -16.98 14.82 1.85
C THR A 207 -18.16 14.99 0.91
N CYS A 208 -17.89 15.07 -0.38
CA CYS A 208 -18.91 15.18 -1.42
C CYS A 208 -18.57 14.29 -2.62
N TYR A 209 -19.54 14.13 -3.51
CA TYR A 209 -19.33 13.54 -4.81
C TYR A 209 -20.09 14.32 -5.89
N TRP A 210 -19.60 14.21 -7.11
CA TRP A 210 -20.29 14.67 -8.31
C TRP A 210 -20.76 13.45 -9.10
N LYS A 211 -22.05 13.39 -9.40
CA LYS A 211 -22.62 12.43 -10.35
C LYS A 211 -22.94 13.16 -11.63
N ASN A 212 -22.25 12.84 -12.72
CA ASN A 212 -22.41 13.52 -14.02
C ASN A 212 -22.33 15.06 -13.89
N GLY A 213 -21.39 15.55 -13.08
CA GLY A 213 -21.19 16.98 -12.81
C GLY A 213 -22.10 17.57 -11.73
N GLN A 214 -23.12 16.85 -11.25
CA GLN A 214 -24.04 17.34 -10.21
C GLN A 214 -23.50 17.03 -8.81
N LEU A 215 -23.30 18.08 -8.00
CA LEU A 215 -22.76 18.00 -6.64
C LEU A 215 -23.76 17.40 -5.65
N ASN A 216 -23.28 16.48 -4.82
CA ASN A 216 -24.02 15.85 -3.72
C ASN A 216 -23.11 15.75 -2.48
N ASN A 217 -23.63 16.06 -1.29
CA ASN A 217 -22.87 15.94 -0.03
C ASN A 217 -23.02 14.52 0.54
N LEU A 218 -21.93 13.95 1.07
CA LEU A 218 -21.93 12.66 1.79
C LEU A 218 -21.84 12.81 3.30
N SER A 219 -21.16 13.86 3.78
CA SER A 219 -21.12 14.21 5.20
C SER A 219 -21.96 15.45 5.51
N ASP A 220 -22.12 15.74 6.79
CA ASP A 220 -23.02 16.76 7.34
C ASP A 220 -22.30 17.91 8.05
N GLN A 221 -20.97 18.06 7.84
CA GLN A 221 -20.08 19.07 8.46
C GLN A 221 -19.81 18.86 9.95
N SER A 222 -20.36 17.81 10.57
CA SER A 222 -20.09 17.49 11.98
C SER A 222 -18.62 17.14 12.26
N THR A 223 -17.91 16.68 11.22
CA THR A 223 -16.56 16.11 11.30
C THR A 223 -15.74 16.53 10.07
N TYR A 224 -14.43 16.67 10.24
CA TYR A 224 -13.54 17.11 9.17
C TYR A 224 -13.34 16.01 8.14
N ALA A 225 -13.65 16.27 6.87
CA ALA A 225 -13.44 15.32 5.78
C ALA A 225 -11.95 15.03 5.52
N ALA A 226 -11.58 13.76 5.43
CA ALA A 226 -10.24 13.29 5.08
C ALA A 226 -10.34 12.07 4.15
N ASP A 227 -9.28 11.80 3.38
CA ASP A 227 -9.05 10.58 2.59
C ASP A 227 -10.28 10.01 1.88
N GLN A 228 -10.47 10.28 0.59
CA GLN A 228 -11.61 9.77 -0.17
C GLN A 228 -11.19 8.90 -1.34
N ALA A 229 -11.88 7.78 -1.52
CA ALA A 229 -11.75 6.96 -2.72
C ALA A 229 -13.09 6.37 -3.16
N ILE A 230 -13.17 6.07 -4.45
CA ILE A 230 -14.34 5.46 -5.08
C ILE A 230 -13.88 4.30 -5.97
N ALA A 231 -14.62 3.20 -5.95
CA ALA A 231 -14.42 2.06 -6.83
C ALA A 231 -15.78 1.52 -7.31
N VAL A 232 -15.74 0.65 -8.30
CA VAL A 232 -16.93 0.02 -8.88
C VAL A 232 -16.77 -1.49 -8.95
N ALA A 233 -17.86 -2.22 -8.75
CA ALA A 233 -17.98 -3.64 -9.03
C ALA A 233 -19.29 -3.90 -9.78
N GLY A 234 -19.19 -4.22 -11.07
CA GLY A 234 -20.35 -4.20 -11.96
C GLY A 234 -20.97 -2.80 -12.02
N ASN A 235 -22.25 -2.69 -11.68
CA ASN A 235 -22.95 -1.40 -11.61
C ASN A 235 -22.96 -0.78 -10.21
N ASP A 236 -22.38 -1.45 -9.22
CA ASP A 236 -22.37 -0.98 -7.84
C ASP A 236 -21.17 -0.05 -7.61
N VAL A 237 -21.43 1.07 -6.95
CA VAL A 237 -20.44 2.07 -6.55
C VAL A 237 -20.08 1.88 -5.08
N TYR A 238 -18.79 1.92 -4.76
CA TYR A 238 -18.28 1.80 -3.40
C TYR A 238 -17.45 3.04 -3.08
N THR A 239 -17.89 3.80 -2.10
CA THR A 239 -17.18 4.98 -1.61
C THR A 239 -16.58 4.70 -0.25
N VAL A 240 -15.36 5.15 -0.01
CA VAL A 240 -14.73 5.20 1.32
C VAL A 240 -14.34 6.63 1.63
N TRP A 241 -14.52 7.04 2.88
CA TRP A 241 -14.00 8.31 3.37
C TRP A 241 -13.60 8.22 4.84
N SER A 242 -12.57 8.96 5.20
CA SER A 242 -12.19 9.21 6.59
C SER A 242 -12.79 10.53 7.08
N ALA A 243 -13.01 10.65 8.38
CA ALA A 243 -13.34 11.92 9.00
C ALA A 243 -12.84 12.00 10.44
N SER A 244 -12.44 13.21 10.88
CA SER A 244 -12.06 13.45 12.27
C SER A 244 -13.26 13.25 13.19
N TYR A 245 -13.22 12.31 14.12
CA TYR A 245 -14.40 11.95 14.93
C TYR A 245 -14.33 12.41 16.39
N ASN A 246 -13.24 13.08 16.80
CA ASN A 246 -13.08 13.65 18.13
C ASN A 246 -12.23 14.93 18.12
N SER A 247 -12.22 15.63 19.27
CA SER A 247 -11.44 16.85 19.48
C SER A 247 -9.92 16.63 19.51
N SER A 248 -9.46 15.38 19.58
CA SER A 248 -8.04 15.03 19.49
C SER A 248 -7.55 14.86 18.05
N GLY A 249 -8.42 15.10 17.05
CA GLY A 249 -8.05 15.04 15.63
C GLY A 249 -7.90 13.62 15.08
N LYS A 250 -8.38 12.61 15.81
CA LYS A 250 -8.31 11.21 15.34
C LYS A 250 -9.37 10.93 14.29
N ALA A 251 -9.06 10.04 13.36
CA ALA A 251 -9.92 9.72 12.22
C ALA A 251 -10.65 8.38 12.39
N GLN A 252 -11.87 8.36 11.86
CA GLN A 252 -12.66 7.15 11.63
C GLN A 252 -13.00 7.06 10.16
N THR A 253 -13.09 5.84 9.66
CA THR A 253 -13.34 5.58 8.25
C THR A 253 -14.66 4.87 8.06
N ARG A 254 -15.40 5.29 7.05
CA ARG A 254 -16.65 4.67 6.63
C ARG A 254 -16.58 4.28 5.17
N TYR A 255 -17.29 3.21 4.82
CA TYR A 255 -17.57 2.91 3.43
C TYR A 255 -19.08 2.74 3.21
N ALA A 256 -19.53 3.00 2.00
CA ALA A 256 -20.91 2.83 1.60
C ALA A 256 -20.98 2.22 0.20
N LYS A 257 -21.89 1.26 0.03
CA LYS A 257 -22.30 0.75 -1.28
C LYS A 257 -23.48 1.59 -1.78
N ASN A 258 -23.39 2.05 -3.02
CA ASN A 258 -24.42 2.86 -3.70
C ASN A 258 -24.94 4.04 -2.87
N PHE A 259 -24.06 4.69 -2.11
CA PHE A 259 -24.40 5.81 -1.24
C PHE A 259 -25.49 5.48 -0.19
N GLY A 260 -25.67 4.20 0.13
CA GLY A 260 -26.56 3.74 1.18
C GLY A 260 -26.00 3.99 2.58
N THR A 261 -26.54 3.28 3.57
CA THR A 261 -26.12 3.41 4.98
C THR A 261 -24.61 3.13 5.14
N PRO A 262 -23.82 4.09 5.65
CA PRO A 262 -22.38 3.90 5.79
C PRO A 262 -22.02 2.89 6.88
N VAL A 263 -21.09 1.99 6.56
CA VAL A 263 -20.50 1.03 7.48
C VAL A 263 -19.18 1.59 8.03
N LEU A 264 -19.04 1.62 9.35
CA LEU A 264 -17.80 2.01 10.03
C LEU A 264 -16.78 0.86 9.95
N ILE A 265 -15.54 1.15 9.56
CA ILE A 265 -14.43 0.22 9.81
C ILE A 265 -13.85 0.50 11.20
N ALA A 266 -13.66 -0.57 11.97
CA ALA A 266 -13.09 -0.49 13.30
C ALA A 266 -12.08 -1.63 13.47
N ASP A 267 -10.91 -1.32 14.02
CA ASP A 267 -9.87 -2.29 14.38
C ASP A 267 -9.57 -2.28 15.88
N GLY A 268 -10.48 -1.71 16.68
CA GLY A 268 -10.28 -1.49 18.11
C GLY A 268 -9.33 -0.33 18.46
N THR A 269 -8.74 0.33 17.45
CA THR A 269 -7.89 1.50 17.66
C THR A 269 -8.69 2.80 17.53
N GLN A 270 -8.13 3.88 18.07
CA GLN A 270 -8.76 5.18 18.06
C GLN A 270 -8.40 6.04 16.84
N ASP A 271 -7.59 5.57 15.89
CA ASP A 271 -7.19 6.38 14.72
C ASP A 271 -6.92 5.48 13.51
N SER A 272 -7.97 5.20 12.74
CA SER A 272 -7.93 4.32 11.57
C SER A 272 -8.41 5.06 10.34
N ARG A 273 -7.52 5.20 9.36
CA ARG A 273 -7.70 5.97 8.13
C ARG A 273 -7.71 5.04 6.93
N GLY A 274 -8.82 4.96 6.21
CA GLY A 274 -8.92 4.30 4.93
C GLY A 274 -8.72 5.31 3.81
N ILE A 275 -7.87 4.94 2.86
CA ILE A 275 -7.35 5.80 1.79
C ILE A 275 -7.80 5.29 0.42
N ALA A 276 -7.85 3.97 0.23
CA ALA A 276 -8.22 3.37 -1.04
C ALA A 276 -9.20 2.21 -0.85
N VAL A 277 -10.03 1.96 -1.86
CA VAL A 277 -11.01 0.87 -1.86
C VAL A 277 -10.86 0.02 -3.12
N ALA A 278 -10.96 -1.29 -2.96
CA ALA A 278 -11.11 -2.26 -4.04
C ALA A 278 -12.22 -3.26 -3.67
N VAL A 279 -12.85 -3.85 -4.68
CA VAL A 279 -13.95 -4.80 -4.50
C VAL A 279 -13.70 -6.01 -5.37
N SER A 280 -13.87 -7.20 -4.81
CA SER A 280 -13.76 -8.47 -5.53
C SER A 280 -14.88 -9.41 -5.11
N GLY A 281 -15.79 -9.72 -6.04
CA GLY A 281 -17.01 -10.45 -5.72
C GLY A 281 -17.84 -9.71 -4.67
N ALA A 282 -18.12 -10.38 -3.54
CA ALA A 282 -18.84 -9.78 -2.41
C ALA A 282 -17.93 -9.04 -1.41
N ASP A 283 -16.61 -9.17 -1.57
CA ASP A 283 -15.64 -8.67 -0.59
C ASP A 283 -15.22 -7.23 -0.90
N VAL A 284 -15.29 -6.37 0.11
CA VAL A 284 -14.80 -5.00 0.09
C VAL A 284 -13.48 -4.93 0.83
N TYR A 285 -12.48 -4.36 0.17
CA TYR A 285 -11.13 -4.18 0.66
C TYR A 285 -10.81 -2.70 0.78
N ILE A 286 -10.35 -2.26 1.93
CA ILE A 286 -9.97 -0.87 2.17
C ILE A 286 -8.51 -0.87 2.61
N ALA A 287 -7.63 -0.17 1.90
CA ALA A 287 -6.25 0.07 2.35
C ALA A 287 -6.15 1.38 3.10
N GLY A 288 -5.20 1.44 4.03
CA GLY A 288 -4.98 2.64 4.81
C GLY A 288 -3.92 2.52 5.89
N THR A 289 -4.05 3.35 6.92
CA THR A 289 -3.10 3.44 8.02
C THR A 289 -3.81 3.50 9.36
N GLY A 290 -3.09 3.12 10.41
CA GLY A 290 -3.49 3.30 11.79
C GLY A 290 -2.31 3.07 12.72
N PRO A 291 -2.47 3.20 14.04
CA PRO A 291 -1.37 2.99 14.96
C PRO A 291 -0.85 1.55 14.88
N ALA A 292 0.46 1.41 14.94
CA ALA A 292 1.13 0.15 15.22
C ALA A 292 0.77 -0.36 16.63
N ALA A 293 1.03 -1.65 16.90
CA ALA A 293 0.63 -2.29 18.15
C ALA A 293 1.19 -1.62 19.43
N ASP A 294 2.36 -0.98 19.34
CA ASP A 294 2.99 -0.25 20.44
C ASP A 294 2.61 1.25 20.48
N GLY A 295 1.84 1.72 19.51
CA GLY A 295 1.42 3.11 19.36
C GLY A 295 2.54 4.09 18.97
N LYS A 296 3.74 3.62 18.63
CA LYS A 296 4.91 4.48 18.36
C LYS A 296 5.13 4.77 16.88
N ALA A 297 4.55 3.97 15.99
CA ALA A 297 4.68 4.10 14.55
C ALA A 297 3.31 4.01 13.86
N LEU A 298 3.26 4.43 12.59
CA LEU A 298 2.13 4.17 11.69
C LEU A 298 2.30 2.79 11.07
N ALA A 299 1.26 1.98 11.13
CA ALA A 299 1.22 0.69 10.46
C ALA A 299 0.39 0.78 9.18
N ALA A 300 0.93 0.27 8.08
CA ALA A 300 0.15 0.03 6.89
C ALA A 300 -0.84 -1.10 7.17
N LYS A 301 -2.12 -0.89 6.84
CA LYS A 301 -3.20 -1.85 7.09
C LYS A 301 -4.09 -1.98 5.87
N TYR A 302 -4.82 -3.09 5.81
CA TYR A 302 -6.05 -3.14 5.04
C TYR A 302 -7.17 -3.83 5.83
N TRP A 303 -8.41 -3.54 5.47
CA TRP A 303 -9.60 -4.18 6.03
C TRP A 303 -10.32 -4.95 4.95
N LYS A 304 -10.64 -6.21 5.21
CA LYS A 304 -11.51 -7.04 4.38
C LYS A 304 -12.86 -7.19 5.06
N ASN A 305 -13.91 -6.58 4.52
CA ASN A 305 -15.25 -6.53 5.12
C ASN A 305 -15.22 -6.06 6.59
N GLY A 306 -14.35 -5.10 6.91
CA GLY A 306 -14.16 -4.58 8.27
C GLY A 306 -13.14 -5.35 9.12
N ASN A 307 -12.72 -6.56 8.73
CA ASN A 307 -11.68 -7.30 9.44
C ASN A 307 -10.29 -6.80 9.06
N VAL A 308 -9.51 -6.37 10.06
CA VAL A 308 -8.20 -5.76 9.86
C VAL A 308 -7.10 -6.79 9.57
N VAL A 309 -6.17 -6.41 8.69
CA VAL A 309 -4.89 -7.07 8.44
C VAL A 309 -3.79 -6.03 8.49
N THR A 310 -2.83 -6.23 9.40
CA THR A 310 -1.66 -5.36 9.55
C THR A 310 -0.51 -5.87 8.68
N LEU A 311 0.13 -4.97 7.92
CA LEU A 311 1.14 -5.30 6.91
C LEU A 311 2.58 -5.07 7.37
N THR A 312 2.77 -4.39 8.49
CA THR A 312 4.11 -3.97 8.97
C THR A 312 4.32 -4.28 10.44
N SER A 313 5.59 -4.36 10.83
CA SER A 313 5.98 -4.52 12.24
C SER A 313 5.91 -3.19 13.00
N SER A 314 6.00 -3.23 14.33
CA SER A 314 5.97 -2.02 15.16
C SER A 314 7.24 -1.16 15.09
N SER A 315 8.35 -1.72 14.59
CA SER A 315 9.62 -0.99 14.36
C SER A 315 9.65 -0.20 13.05
N GLU A 316 8.60 -0.30 12.24
CA GLU A 316 8.50 0.30 10.92
C GLU A 316 7.35 1.29 10.87
N SER A 317 7.54 2.39 10.14
CA SER A 317 6.49 3.36 9.84
C SER A 317 6.09 3.23 8.38
N ALA A 318 4.81 3.01 8.12
CA ALA A 318 4.28 2.76 6.78
C ALA A 318 2.85 3.25 6.62
N GLU A 319 2.49 3.53 5.37
CA GLU A 319 1.12 3.81 4.96
C GLU A 319 0.75 2.96 3.75
N ALA A 320 -0.48 2.46 3.73
CA ALA A 320 -1.07 1.87 2.54
C ALA A 320 -1.95 2.90 1.82
N LEU A 321 -1.51 3.31 0.63
CA LEU A 321 -2.12 4.36 -0.17
C LEU A 321 -2.99 3.83 -1.31
N SER A 322 -2.84 2.56 -1.67
CA SER A 322 -3.59 1.92 -2.75
C SER A 322 -3.81 0.44 -2.51
N ILE A 323 -4.86 -0.12 -3.09
CA ILE A 323 -5.18 -1.54 -3.02
C ILE A 323 -5.76 -2.03 -4.35
N ALA A 324 -5.34 -3.23 -4.75
CA ALA A 324 -5.89 -3.98 -5.88
C ALA A 324 -6.04 -5.45 -5.49
N VAL A 325 -7.02 -6.13 -6.09
CA VAL A 325 -7.28 -7.56 -5.86
C VAL A 325 -7.32 -8.25 -7.22
N SER A 326 -6.58 -9.35 -7.35
CA SER A 326 -6.58 -10.17 -8.57
C SER A 326 -6.68 -11.65 -8.21
N GLY A 327 -7.83 -12.26 -8.52
CA GLY A 327 -8.13 -13.61 -8.04
C GLY A 327 -8.13 -13.64 -6.51
N ASN A 328 -7.27 -14.47 -5.94
CA ASN A 328 -7.12 -14.60 -4.48
C ASN A 328 -6.04 -13.69 -3.90
N ASP A 329 -5.28 -13.00 -4.74
CA ASP A 329 -4.15 -12.19 -4.32
C ASP A 329 -4.59 -10.75 -4.03
N VAL A 330 -4.20 -10.25 -2.85
CA VAL A 330 -4.37 -8.86 -2.42
C VAL A 330 -3.04 -8.13 -2.55
N TYR A 331 -3.06 -7.01 -3.25
CA TYR A 331 -1.92 -6.15 -3.48
C TYR A 331 -2.19 -4.80 -2.84
N VAL A 332 -1.37 -4.41 -1.88
CA VAL A 332 -1.47 -3.13 -1.18
C VAL A 332 -0.22 -2.34 -1.46
N ALA A 333 -0.29 -1.04 -1.76
CA ALA A 333 0.90 -0.26 -2.09
C ALA A 333 0.97 1.06 -1.33
N GLY A 334 2.19 1.52 -1.07
CA GLY A 334 2.45 2.76 -0.36
C GLY A 334 3.94 2.95 -0.13
N TYR A 335 4.32 3.20 1.12
CA TYR A 335 5.73 3.32 1.50
C TYR A 335 6.04 2.61 2.81
N LEU A 336 7.31 2.28 3.01
CA LEU A 336 7.84 1.65 4.21
C LEU A 336 9.13 2.36 4.65
N ALA A 337 9.17 2.85 5.88
CA ALA A 337 10.33 3.50 6.49
C ALA A 337 10.76 2.76 7.77
N SER A 338 12.07 2.71 8.01
CA SER A 338 12.67 2.08 9.20
C SER A 338 13.60 3.07 9.89
N GLY A 339 13.22 3.52 11.09
CA GLY A 339 13.95 4.54 11.83
C GLY A 339 14.04 5.86 11.06
N SER A 340 15.25 6.42 10.95
CA SER A 340 15.54 7.65 10.21
C SER A 340 15.88 7.42 8.72
N SER A 341 15.74 6.20 8.21
CA SER A 341 16.04 5.90 6.82
C SER A 341 14.98 6.50 5.88
N PRO A 342 15.35 6.95 4.67
CA PRO A 342 14.39 7.36 3.66
C PRO A 342 13.34 6.27 3.37
N ALA A 343 12.13 6.71 3.07
CA ALA A 343 11.02 5.81 2.81
C ALA A 343 11.22 5.03 1.50
N LYS A 344 10.93 3.73 1.51
CA LYS A 344 10.95 2.85 0.33
C LYS A 344 9.58 2.80 -0.30
N ALA A 345 9.49 3.00 -1.62
CA ALA A 345 8.30 2.64 -2.37
C ALA A 345 8.13 1.12 -2.26
N THR A 346 7.01 0.67 -1.72
CA THR A 346 6.78 -0.73 -1.37
C THR A 346 5.35 -1.11 -1.69
N TYR A 347 5.16 -2.33 -2.17
CA TYR A 347 3.85 -2.97 -2.16
C TYR A 347 3.91 -4.26 -1.36
N TRP A 348 2.79 -4.68 -0.79
CA TRP A 348 2.63 -5.95 -0.10
C TRP A 348 1.74 -6.85 -0.95
N LYS A 349 2.22 -8.04 -1.28
CA LYS A 349 1.42 -9.11 -1.87
C LYS A 349 1.05 -10.10 -0.77
N ASN A 350 -0.24 -10.23 -0.46
CA ASN A 350 -0.75 -11.11 0.60
C ASN A 350 -0.01 -10.93 1.94
N GLY A 351 0.28 -9.68 2.32
CA GLY A 351 1.00 -9.36 3.55
C GLY A 351 2.53 -9.39 3.45
N THR A 352 3.11 -9.93 2.37
CA THR A 352 4.57 -9.96 2.17
C THR A 352 5.04 -8.71 1.44
N ALA A 353 5.94 -7.94 2.07
CA ALA A 353 6.50 -6.72 1.50
C ALA A 353 7.41 -7.02 0.28
N VAL A 354 7.25 -6.21 -0.77
CA VAL A 354 8.03 -6.21 -2.00
C VAL A 354 8.51 -4.79 -2.26
N PRO A 355 9.77 -4.46 -1.93
CA PRO A 355 10.31 -3.13 -2.15
C PRO A 355 10.54 -2.88 -3.66
N LEU A 356 10.13 -1.71 -4.13
CA LEU A 356 10.38 -1.20 -5.49
C LEU A 356 11.61 -0.28 -5.53
N THR A 357 12.04 0.25 -4.39
CA THR A 357 13.26 1.05 -4.25
C THR A 357 14.15 0.55 -3.11
N ASN A 358 15.42 0.95 -3.13
CA ASN A 358 16.44 0.48 -2.19
C ASN A 358 16.51 1.29 -0.88
N GLY A 359 15.76 2.39 -0.76
CA GLY A 359 15.76 3.27 0.42
C GLY A 359 16.94 4.24 0.51
N LYS A 360 17.65 4.49 -0.60
CA LYS A 360 18.66 5.56 -0.65
C LYS A 360 18.05 6.96 -0.72
N ASN A 361 16.87 7.08 -1.34
CA ASN A 361 16.10 8.31 -1.47
C ASN A 361 14.65 8.04 -1.07
N ASP A 362 13.93 9.08 -0.68
CA ASP A 362 12.50 8.98 -0.40
C ASP A 362 11.72 8.59 -1.65
N ALA A 363 10.90 7.56 -1.53
CA ALA A 363 10.03 7.05 -2.56
C ALA A 363 8.72 6.52 -1.98
N LEU A 364 7.66 6.56 -2.76
CA LEU A 364 6.35 6.01 -2.39
C LEU A 364 5.55 5.59 -3.63
N VAL A 365 4.59 4.69 -3.44
CA VAL A 365 3.57 4.33 -4.43
C VAL A 365 2.25 5.02 -4.09
N ARG A 366 1.66 5.74 -5.03
CA ARG A 366 0.33 6.38 -4.94
C ARG A 366 -0.79 5.46 -5.38
N LYS A 367 -0.60 4.70 -6.48
CA LYS A 367 -1.61 3.81 -7.04
C LYS A 367 -0.97 2.51 -7.52
N ILE A 368 -1.65 1.39 -7.28
CA ILE A 368 -1.30 0.07 -7.81
C ILE A 368 -2.41 -0.41 -8.75
N LEU A 369 -2.01 -1.04 -9.85
CA LEU A 369 -2.86 -1.68 -10.85
C LEU A 369 -2.29 -3.07 -11.14
N VAL A 370 -3.15 -4.09 -11.12
CA VAL A 370 -2.75 -5.48 -11.36
C VAL A 370 -3.53 -6.01 -12.55
N VAL A 371 -2.82 -6.58 -13.52
CA VAL A 371 -3.38 -7.04 -14.79
C VAL A 371 -3.05 -8.51 -14.97
N LYS A 372 -4.04 -9.35 -15.26
CA LYS A 372 -3.82 -10.75 -15.61
C LYS A 372 -3.27 -10.85 -17.03
N LYS A 373 -2.29 -11.74 -17.23
CA LYS A 373 -1.70 -12.01 -18.55
C LYS A 373 -2.62 -12.80 -19.46
#